data_AF-A0A7R9YCP5-F1
#
_entry.id   AF-A0A7R9YCP5-F1
#
_cell.length_a   1.000
_cell.length_b   1.000
_cell.length_c   1.000
_cell.angle_alpha   90.00
_cell.angle_beta   90.00
_cell.angle_gamma   90.00
#
_symmetry.space_group_name_H-M   'P 1'
#
loop_
_entity.id
_entity.type
_entity.pdbx_description
1 polymer ?
#
loop_
_entity_poly.entity_id
_entity_poly.type
_entity_poly.pdbx_seq_one_letter_code
_entity_poly.pdbx_strand_id
1 'polypeptide(L)'
;EDAPRSVPKILPRDSCILVAMGPFRAVVRHDMVLVFNPSQPITRFAVGQVEHFLRETDAEEQQFGQERSPFELLVLDAMLAYLTEAYARRSALFLPVVNGVLDQLRNHIADSQALHLLVPLRNGLESFRQKVDDMLSMLELLMDNDEDMLHLNLTERAKVDHPVELDKALHDRVELMLEHYHRELMVSKQQIVLMIS
;
A
#
# COMPACT_ATOMS: atom_id res chain seq x y z
N GLU A 1 21.93 -3.78 5.17
CA GLU A 1 21.73 -4.51 3.90
C GLU A 1 20.44 -4.01 3.27
N ASP A 2 20.53 -3.36 2.11
CA ASP A 2 19.35 -3.07 1.30
C ASP A 2 18.84 -4.39 0.74
N ALA A 3 17.69 -4.85 1.23
CA ALA A 3 17.00 -5.97 0.61
C ALA A 3 16.74 -5.62 -0.87
N PRO A 4 16.89 -6.58 -1.81
CA PRO A 4 16.63 -6.33 -3.21
C PRO A 4 15.22 -5.73 -3.39
N ARG A 5 15.11 -4.66 -4.19
CA ARG A 5 13.83 -4.05 -4.55
C ARG A 5 12.91 -5.14 -5.09
N SER A 6 11.91 -5.54 -4.31
CA SER A 6 10.86 -6.41 -4.81
C SER A 6 9.70 -5.56 -5.30
N VAL A 7 9.32 -5.77 -6.55
CA VAL A 7 8.07 -5.27 -7.12
C VAL A 7 6.91 -5.71 -6.21
N PRO A 8 5.97 -4.81 -5.86
CA PRO A 8 4.85 -5.13 -5.01
C PRO A 8 3.96 -6.20 -5.66
N LYS A 9 3.41 -7.11 -4.85
CA LYS A 9 2.54 -8.19 -5.31
C LYS A 9 1.48 -8.52 -4.27
N ILE A 10 0.25 -8.70 -4.72
CA ILE A 10 -0.83 -9.38 -4.02
C ILE A 10 -1.20 -10.56 -4.91
N LEU A 11 -1.00 -11.78 -4.42
CA LEU A 11 -1.20 -13.00 -5.22
C LEU A 11 -2.19 -13.91 -4.51
N PRO A 12 -3.41 -14.08 -5.03
CA PRO A 12 -4.31 -15.11 -4.53
C PRO A 12 -3.71 -16.52 -4.75
N ARG A 13 -3.92 -17.39 -3.77
CA ARG A 13 -3.65 -18.83 -3.79
C ARG A 13 -4.87 -19.56 -3.24
N ASP A 14 -4.85 -20.88 -3.26
CA ASP A 14 -6.02 -21.70 -2.92
C ASP A 14 -6.60 -21.42 -1.53
N SER A 15 -5.72 -21.22 -0.53
CA SER A 15 -6.12 -21.02 0.88
C SER A 15 -5.43 -19.83 1.55
N CYS A 16 -4.75 -18.99 0.77
CA CYS A 16 -4.06 -17.83 1.28
C CYS A 16 -3.84 -16.76 0.21
N ILE A 17 -3.45 -15.57 0.66
CA ILE A 17 -3.02 -14.47 -0.20
C ILE A 17 -1.57 -14.17 0.16
N LEU A 18 -0.70 -14.21 -0.85
CA LEU A 18 0.70 -13.83 -0.68
C LEU A 18 0.82 -12.32 -0.90
N VAL A 19 1.28 -11.62 0.13
CA VAL A 19 1.46 -10.18 0.10
C VAL A 19 2.93 -9.85 0.21
N ALA A 20 3.44 -9.12 -0.78
CA ALA A 20 4.78 -8.58 -0.76
C ALA A 20 4.73 -7.13 -1.24
N MET A 21 4.56 -6.18 -0.32
CA MET A 21 4.51 -4.74 -0.65
C MET A 21 5.01 -3.91 0.52
N GLY A 22 5.78 -2.85 0.24
CA GLY A 22 6.43 -2.04 1.27
C GLY A 22 7.15 -2.89 2.34
N PRO A 23 6.88 -2.70 3.65
CA PRO A 23 7.47 -3.48 4.73
C PRO A 23 6.79 -4.84 4.96
N PHE A 24 5.67 -5.12 4.27
CA PHE A 24 4.92 -6.35 4.43
C PHE A 24 5.46 -7.44 3.52
N ARG A 25 5.94 -8.52 4.14
CA ARG A 25 6.07 -9.83 3.50
C ARG A 25 5.20 -10.74 4.35
N ALA A 26 4.07 -11.18 3.82
CA ALA A 26 3.07 -11.89 4.60
C ALA A 26 2.31 -12.94 3.80
N VAL A 27 1.80 -13.94 4.52
CA VAL A 27 0.78 -14.88 4.04
C VAL A 27 -0.48 -14.59 4.84
N VAL A 28 -1.50 -14.06 4.17
CA VAL A 28 -2.82 -13.79 4.76
C VAL A 28 -3.71 -15.00 4.54
N ARG A 29 -4.37 -15.48 5.58
CA ARG A 29 -5.42 -16.50 5.53
C ARG A 29 -6.74 -15.88 6.02
N HIS A 30 -7.83 -16.63 5.90
CA HIS A 30 -9.15 -16.19 6.37
C HIS A 30 -9.24 -16.01 7.89
N ASP A 31 -8.26 -16.48 8.67
CA ASP A 31 -8.28 -16.47 10.14
C ASP A 31 -6.97 -15.97 10.79
N MET A 32 -5.89 -15.85 10.03
CA MET A 32 -4.59 -15.41 10.56
C MET A 32 -3.69 -14.77 9.50
N VAL A 33 -2.68 -14.03 9.98
CA VAL A 33 -1.63 -13.44 9.15
C VAL A 33 -0.26 -13.92 9.62
N LEU A 34 0.52 -14.51 8.71
CA LEU A 34 1.91 -14.87 8.98
C LEU A 34 2.82 -13.80 8.37
N VAL A 35 3.55 -13.07 9.20
CA VAL A 35 4.47 -12.01 8.74
C VAL A 35 5.93 -12.48 8.82
N PHE A 36 6.66 -12.30 7.73
CA PHE A 36 8.08 -12.62 7.65
C PHE A 36 8.95 -11.45 8.14
N ASN A 37 10.12 -11.78 8.69
CA ASN A 37 11.11 -10.82 9.22
C ASN A 37 10.57 -9.83 10.28
N PRO A 38 9.83 -10.29 11.31
CA PRO A 38 9.28 -9.39 12.35
C PRO A 38 10.37 -8.74 13.24
N SER A 39 11.63 -9.14 13.10
CA SER A 39 12.77 -8.51 13.77
C SER A 39 13.09 -7.13 13.21
N GLN A 40 12.69 -6.82 11.97
CA GLN A 40 12.91 -5.50 11.38
C GLN A 40 12.00 -4.45 12.06
N PRO A 41 12.54 -3.34 12.57
CA PRO A 41 11.74 -2.31 13.25
C PRO A 41 10.61 -1.74 12.40
N ILE A 42 10.86 -1.53 11.10
CA ILE A 42 9.86 -1.00 10.17
C ILE A 42 8.70 -1.98 9.95
N THR A 43 8.99 -3.28 9.85
CA THR A 43 7.96 -4.32 9.72
C THR A 43 7.15 -4.42 11.00
N ARG A 44 7.80 -4.41 12.18
CA ARG A 44 7.11 -4.43 13.47
C ARG A 44 6.18 -3.23 13.65
N PHE A 45 6.64 -2.04 13.30
CA PHE A 45 5.82 -0.83 13.36
C PHE A 45 4.62 -0.93 12.41
N ALA A 46 4.84 -1.33 11.16
CA ALA A 46 3.76 -1.48 10.18
C ALA A 46 2.72 -2.52 10.61
N VAL A 47 3.15 -3.66 11.17
CA VAL A 47 2.23 -4.67 11.72
C VAL A 47 1.44 -4.13 12.90
N GLY A 48 2.06 -3.34 13.79
CA GLY A 48 1.36 -2.69 14.89
C GLY A 48 0.27 -1.72 14.43
N GLN A 49 0.51 -0.99 13.33
CA GLN A 49 -0.52 -0.14 12.72
C GLN A 49 -1.67 -0.94 12.12
N VAL A 50 -1.37 -2.08 11.49
CA VAL A 50 -2.41 -3.01 10.99
C VAL A 50 -3.24 -3.55 12.15
N GLU A 51 -2.62 -4.01 13.24
CA GLU A 51 -3.35 -4.47 14.42
C GLU A 51 -4.22 -3.38 15.03
N HIS A 52 -3.75 -2.13 15.05
CA HIS A 52 -4.52 -1.00 15.54
C HIS A 52 -5.76 -0.76 14.68
N PHE A 53 -5.57 -0.68 13.36
CA PHE A 53 -6.66 -0.52 12.40
C PHE A 53 -7.74 -1.60 12.59
N LEU A 54 -7.33 -2.87 12.66
CA LEU A 54 -8.28 -3.99 12.86
C LEU A 54 -9.09 -3.86 14.15
N ARG A 55 -8.46 -3.40 15.26
CA ARG A 55 -9.18 -3.19 16.53
C ARG A 55 -10.15 -2.02 16.47
N GLU A 56 -9.81 -0.96 15.75
CA GLU A 56 -10.69 0.20 15.54
C GLU A 56 -11.90 -0.19 14.71
N THR A 57 -11.70 -0.88 13.58
CA THR A 57 -12.80 -1.35 12.73
C THR A 57 -13.72 -2.30 13.48
N ASP A 58 -13.16 -3.24 14.26
CA ASP A 58 -13.96 -4.15 15.10
C ASP A 58 -14.82 -3.40 16.13
N ALA A 59 -14.32 -2.28 16.68
CA ALA A 59 -15.07 -1.47 17.64
C ALA A 59 -16.19 -0.65 16.96
N GLU A 60 -15.94 -0.12 15.77
CA GLU A 60 -16.93 0.63 14.99
C GLU A 60 -18.07 -0.29 14.51
N GLU A 61 -17.75 -1.47 14.00
CA GLU A 61 -18.75 -2.45 13.55
C GLU A 61 -19.70 -2.87 14.68
N GLN A 62 -19.18 -3.05 15.90
CA GLN A 62 -19.99 -3.35 17.09
C GLN A 62 -20.92 -2.19 17.50
N GLN A 63 -20.49 -0.95 17.29
CA GLN A 63 -21.27 0.23 17.65
C GLN A 63 -22.37 0.53 16.62
N PHE A 64 -22.09 0.36 15.34
CA PHE A 64 -22.99 0.75 14.25
C PHE A 64 -23.74 -0.41 13.58
N GLY A 65 -23.45 -1.66 13.96
CA GLY A 65 -24.14 -2.84 13.44
C GLY A 65 -23.92 -3.08 11.95
N GLN A 66 -22.76 -2.67 11.42
CA GLN A 66 -22.39 -2.90 10.02
C GLN A 66 -22.01 -4.37 9.77
N GLU A 67 -22.21 -4.86 8.55
CA GLU A 67 -21.73 -6.18 8.14
C GLU A 67 -20.20 -6.22 8.15
N ARG A 68 -19.67 -7.08 9.01
CA ARG A 68 -18.23 -7.28 9.17
C ARG A 68 -17.59 -7.72 7.86
N SER A 69 -16.59 -6.95 7.42
CA SER A 69 -15.72 -7.38 6.32
C SER A 69 -15.04 -8.71 6.70
N PRO A 70 -14.88 -9.65 5.75
CA PRO A 70 -14.04 -10.82 5.95
C PRO A 70 -12.63 -10.44 6.45
N PHE A 71 -12.07 -11.24 7.35
CA PHE A 71 -10.80 -10.94 8.01
C PHE A 71 -9.67 -10.69 7.02
N GLU A 72 -9.58 -11.49 5.96
CA GLU A 72 -8.56 -11.34 4.92
C GLU A 72 -8.66 -10.00 4.18
N LEU A 73 -9.89 -9.50 3.96
CA LEU A 73 -10.11 -8.21 3.31
C LEU A 73 -9.79 -7.06 4.26
N LEU A 74 -10.16 -7.15 5.54
CA LEU A 74 -9.77 -6.16 6.56
C LEU A 74 -8.26 -6.04 6.67
N VAL A 75 -7.54 -7.17 6.62
CA VAL A 75 -6.08 -7.17 6.66
C VAL A 75 -5.49 -6.50 5.42
N LEU A 76 -6.00 -6.80 4.23
CA LEU A 76 -5.54 -6.16 3.00
C LEU A 76 -5.83 -4.65 3.02
N ASP A 77 -7.02 -4.26 3.45
CA ASP A 77 -7.45 -2.88 3.63
C ASP A 77 -6.49 -2.13 4.56
N ALA A 78 -6.24 -2.67 5.75
CA ALA A 78 -5.30 -2.11 6.72
C ALA A 78 -3.87 -1.97 6.18
N MET A 79 -3.38 -2.97 5.43
CA MET A 79 -2.04 -2.93 4.82
C MET A 79 -1.95 -1.87 3.72
N LEU A 80 -2.99 -1.72 2.89
CA LEU A 80 -3.06 -0.70 1.86
C LEU A 80 -3.18 0.70 2.46
N ALA A 81 -4.06 0.90 3.45
CA ALA A 81 -4.20 2.14 4.20
C ALA A 81 -2.88 2.61 4.81
N TYR A 82 -2.16 1.70 5.47
CA TYR A 82 -0.83 2.02 6.02
C TYR A 82 0.13 2.52 4.94
N LEU A 83 0.14 1.88 3.76
CA LEU A 83 1.03 2.24 2.66
C LEU A 83 0.65 3.57 2.01
N THR A 84 -0.63 3.80 1.73
CA THR A 84 -1.10 5.06 1.13
C THR A 84 -0.84 6.22 2.07
N GLU A 85 -1.11 6.06 3.36
CA GLU A 85 -0.82 7.07 4.37
C GLU A 85 0.69 7.31 4.54
N ALA A 86 1.51 6.25 4.53
CA ALA A 86 2.96 6.38 4.57
C ALA A 86 3.51 7.13 3.35
N TYR A 87 2.95 6.91 2.17
CA TYR A 87 3.33 7.62 0.95
C TYR A 87 2.87 9.07 0.97
N ALA A 88 1.63 9.35 1.38
CA ALA A 88 1.11 10.71 1.53
C ALA A 88 1.96 11.53 2.50
N ARG A 89 2.27 10.99 3.69
CA ARG A 89 3.15 11.64 4.66
C ARG A 89 4.54 11.89 4.08
N ARG A 90 5.09 10.92 3.36
CA ARG A 90 6.42 11.06 2.74
C ARG A 90 6.41 12.17 1.68
N SER A 91 5.37 12.26 0.85
CA SER A 91 5.19 13.37 -0.12
C SER A 91 5.14 14.72 0.59
N ALA A 92 4.37 14.82 1.68
CA ALA A 92 4.26 16.04 2.47
C ALA A 92 5.60 16.48 3.09
N LEU A 93 6.46 15.53 3.47
CA LEU A 93 7.80 15.81 3.99
C LEU A 93 8.80 16.27 2.92
N PHE A 94 8.65 15.83 1.67
CA PHE A 94 9.53 16.25 0.58
C PHE A 94 9.29 17.71 0.16
N LEU A 95 8.04 18.16 0.17
CA LEU A 95 7.67 19.50 -0.29
C LEU A 95 8.47 20.64 0.39
N PRO A 96 8.56 20.73 1.73
CA PRO A 96 9.36 21.78 2.37
C PRO A 96 10.86 21.64 2.10
N VAL A 97 11.37 20.41 1.91
CA VAL A 97 12.79 20.17 1.58
C VAL A 97 13.10 20.70 0.18
N VAL A 98 12.25 20.41 -0.80
CA VAL A 98 12.39 20.92 -2.18
C VAL A 98 12.33 22.44 -2.19
N ASN A 99 11.33 23.04 -1.55
CA ASN A 99 11.21 24.49 -1.48
C ASN A 99 12.42 25.14 -0.81
N GLY A 100 12.94 24.55 0.28
CA GLY A 100 14.13 25.05 0.96
C GLY A 100 15.38 25.06 0.08
N VAL A 101 15.63 24.00 -0.69
CA VAL A 101 16.78 23.95 -1.61
C VAL A 101 16.61 24.95 -2.77
N LEU A 102 15.40 25.07 -3.32
CA LEU A 102 15.11 26.05 -4.38
C LEU A 102 15.26 27.50 -3.89
N ASP A 103 14.84 27.79 -2.66
CA ASP A 103 15.00 29.11 -2.03
C ASP A 103 16.47 29.45 -1.79
N GLN A 104 17.29 28.49 -1.36
CA GLN A 104 18.73 28.67 -1.21
C GLN A 104 19.40 29.02 -2.54
N LEU A 105 19.04 28.31 -3.62
CA LEU A 105 19.56 28.58 -4.97
C LEU A 105 19.14 29.95 -5.51
N ARG A 106 17.90 30.38 -5.22
CA ARG A 106 17.39 31.69 -5.63
C ARG A 106 18.12 32.83 -4.92
N ASN A 107 18.40 32.66 -3.63
CA ASN A 107 18.95 33.73 -2.79
C ASN A 107 20.50 33.77 -2.78
N HIS A 108 21.16 32.66 -3.13
CA HIS A 108 22.62 32.55 -3.18
C HIS A 108 23.06 32.05 -4.56
N ILE A 109 23.34 32.99 -5.48
CA ILE A 109 23.66 32.79 -6.91
C ILE A 109 24.87 31.84 -7.16
N ALA A 110 25.61 31.44 -6.13
CA ALA A 110 26.77 30.56 -6.26
C ALA A 110 27.00 29.62 -5.06
N ASP A 111 25.95 29.17 -4.36
CA ASP A 111 26.15 28.11 -3.36
C ASP A 111 26.32 26.75 -4.04
N SER A 112 27.58 26.39 -4.32
CA SER A 112 27.98 25.07 -4.83
C SER A 112 27.35 23.94 -4.03
N GLN A 113 27.13 24.11 -2.71
CA GLN A 113 26.56 23.07 -1.87
C GLN A 113 25.08 22.82 -2.18
N ALA A 114 24.29 23.87 -2.41
CA ALA A 114 22.88 23.74 -2.77
C ALA A 114 22.69 23.03 -4.13
N LEU A 115 23.57 23.29 -5.10
CA LEU A 115 23.58 22.56 -6.38
C LEU A 115 23.91 21.07 -6.20
N HIS A 116 24.83 20.74 -5.29
CA HIS A 116 25.16 19.34 -4.97
C HIS A 116 23.99 18.59 -4.31
N LEU A 117 23.06 19.28 -3.63
CA LEU A 117 21.89 18.68 -3.00
C LEU A 117 20.74 18.36 -3.99
N LEU A 118 20.68 19.05 -5.13
CA LEU A 118 19.63 18.81 -6.13
C LEU A 118 19.67 17.39 -6.71
N VAL A 119 20.86 16.86 -7.01
CA VAL A 119 20.99 15.54 -7.62
C VAL A 119 20.50 14.42 -6.69
N PRO A 120 20.96 14.32 -5.43
CA PRO A 120 20.41 13.36 -4.48
C PRO A 120 18.90 13.53 -4.23
N LEU A 121 18.41 14.78 -4.15
CA LEU A 121 17.00 15.06 -3.93
C LEU A 121 16.14 14.57 -5.10
N ARG A 122 16.52 14.91 -6.34
CA ARG A 122 15.87 14.45 -7.56
C ARG A 122 15.87 12.92 -7.63
N ASN A 123 17.02 12.28 -7.38
CA ASN A 123 17.12 10.82 -7.39
C ASN A 123 16.22 10.18 -6.31
N GLY A 124 16.12 10.81 -5.13
CA GLY A 124 15.23 10.39 -4.06
C GLY A 124 13.75 10.47 -4.44
N LEU A 125 13.33 11.57 -5.08
CA LEU A 125 11.99 11.76 -5.61
C LEU A 125 11.66 10.80 -6.76
N GLU A 126 12.59 10.58 -7.70
CA GLU A 126 12.40 9.60 -8.78
C GLU A 126 12.30 8.18 -8.24
N SER A 127 13.15 7.81 -7.27
CA SER A 127 13.05 6.52 -6.59
C SER A 127 11.72 6.38 -5.83
N PHE A 128 11.17 7.47 -5.30
CA PHE A 128 9.90 7.41 -4.61
C PHE A 128 8.74 7.30 -5.59
N ARG A 129 8.74 8.11 -6.68
CA ARG A 129 7.80 8.00 -7.79
C ARG A 129 7.71 6.58 -8.32
N GLN A 130 8.86 5.95 -8.59
CA GLN A 130 8.89 4.58 -9.09
C GLN A 130 8.19 3.60 -8.13
N LYS A 131 8.34 3.76 -6.81
CA LYS A 131 7.64 2.90 -5.83
C LYS A 131 6.13 3.11 -5.83
N VAL A 132 5.66 4.33 -6.11
CA VAL A 132 4.24 4.63 -6.27
C VAL A 132 3.72 4.04 -7.57
N ASP A 133 4.49 4.19 -8.67
CA ASP A 133 4.17 3.58 -9.97
C ASP A 133 4.06 2.06 -9.86
N ASP A 134 5.03 1.41 -9.21
CA ASP A 134 5.01 -0.04 -9.01
C ASP A 134 3.77 -0.51 -8.23
N MET A 135 3.32 0.27 -7.23
CA MET A 135 2.10 -0.03 -6.47
C MET A 135 0.84 0.17 -7.32
N LEU A 136 0.76 1.26 -8.08
CA LEU A 136 -0.36 1.53 -8.99
C LEU A 136 -0.50 0.42 -10.03
N SER A 137 0.60 0.01 -10.67
CA SER A 137 0.59 -1.08 -11.65
C SER A 137 0.20 -2.43 -11.03
N MET A 138 0.55 -2.68 -9.77
CA MET A 138 0.10 -3.89 -9.06
C MET A 138 -1.41 -3.88 -8.82
N LEU A 139 -1.98 -2.73 -8.41
CA LEU A 139 -3.42 -2.59 -8.22
C LEU A 139 -4.18 -2.70 -9.54
N GLU A 140 -3.70 -2.04 -10.60
CA GLU A 140 -4.28 -2.11 -11.95
C GLU A 140 -4.29 -3.56 -12.46
N LEU A 141 -3.16 -4.27 -12.37
CA LEU A 141 -3.08 -5.66 -12.79
C LEU A 141 -4.04 -6.58 -12.01
N LEU A 142 -4.27 -6.30 -10.72
CA LEU A 142 -5.19 -7.07 -9.90
C LEU A 142 -6.66 -6.75 -10.25
N MET A 143 -6.99 -5.48 -10.49
CA MET A 143 -8.33 -5.05 -10.90
C MET A 143 -8.69 -5.50 -12.32
N ASP A 144 -7.70 -5.68 -13.20
CA ASP A 144 -7.92 -6.20 -14.56
C ASP A 144 -8.36 -7.68 -14.60
N ASN A 145 -8.35 -8.39 -13.47
CA ASN A 145 -8.71 -9.81 -13.39
C ASN A 145 -9.72 -10.10 -12.27
N ASP A 146 -11.01 -10.13 -12.62
CA ASP A 146 -12.12 -10.48 -11.72
C ASP A 146 -11.91 -11.83 -11.01
N GLU A 147 -11.27 -12.80 -11.65
CA GLU A 147 -10.99 -14.11 -11.05
C GLU A 147 -9.97 -13.99 -9.90
N ASP A 148 -8.94 -13.18 -10.08
CA ASP A 148 -7.96 -12.92 -9.01
C ASP A 148 -8.63 -12.17 -7.85
N MET A 149 -9.46 -11.17 -8.13
CA MET A 149 -10.23 -10.45 -7.10
C MET A 149 -11.20 -11.37 -6.36
N LEU A 150 -11.93 -12.22 -7.07
CA LEU A 150 -12.81 -13.22 -6.47
C LEU A 150 -12.02 -14.16 -5.57
N HIS A 151 -10.82 -14.57 -6.00
CA HIS A 151 -9.94 -15.44 -5.23
C HIS A 151 -9.36 -14.81 -3.94
N LEU A 152 -9.47 -13.50 -3.76
CA LEU A 152 -9.12 -12.83 -2.50
C LEU A 152 -10.17 -13.04 -1.38
N ASN A 153 -11.39 -13.48 -1.70
CA ASN A 153 -12.45 -13.75 -0.72
C ASN A 153 -12.26 -15.13 -0.04
N LEU A 154 -11.18 -15.29 0.73
CA LEU A 154 -10.79 -16.55 1.35
C LEU A 154 -11.85 -17.13 2.30
N THR A 155 -12.59 -16.29 3.02
CA THR A 155 -13.65 -16.71 3.96
C THR A 155 -14.78 -17.41 3.22
N GLU A 156 -15.24 -16.87 2.09
CA GLU A 156 -16.27 -17.52 1.27
C GLU A 156 -15.73 -18.76 0.55
N ARG A 157 -14.47 -18.71 0.12
CA ARG A 157 -13.78 -19.87 -0.47
C ARG A 157 -13.64 -21.03 0.47
N ALA A 158 -13.45 -20.78 1.76
CA ALA A 158 -13.37 -21.83 2.77
C ALA A 158 -14.71 -22.55 3.01
N LYS A 159 -15.84 -21.98 2.57
CA LYS A 159 -17.18 -22.56 2.72
C LYS A 159 -17.61 -23.44 1.55
N VAL A 160 -16.95 -23.33 0.40
CA VAL A 160 -17.31 -24.06 -0.83
C VAL A 160 -16.25 -25.10 -1.15
N ASP A 161 -16.69 -26.24 -1.72
CA ASP A 161 -15.76 -27.29 -2.14
C ASP A 161 -15.08 -26.94 -3.48
N HIS A 162 -15.74 -26.13 -4.33
CA HIS A 162 -15.24 -25.74 -5.65
C HIS A 162 -15.35 -24.22 -5.88
N PRO A 163 -14.31 -23.54 -6.41
CA PRO A 163 -14.32 -22.09 -6.66
C PRO A 163 -15.44 -21.59 -7.59
N VAL A 164 -15.95 -22.46 -8.47
CA VAL A 164 -17.04 -22.13 -9.42
C VAL A 164 -18.37 -21.85 -8.69
N GLU A 165 -18.48 -22.24 -7.42
CA GLU A 165 -19.68 -22.04 -6.59
C GLU A 165 -19.72 -20.67 -5.89
N LEU A 166 -18.66 -19.87 -5.99
CA LEU A 166 -18.62 -18.52 -5.41
C LEU A 166 -19.57 -17.58 -6.16
N ASP A 167 -20.24 -16.73 -5.40
CA ASP A 167 -20.97 -15.61 -5.99
C ASP A 167 -19.99 -14.67 -6.67
N LYS A 168 -20.19 -14.46 -7.98
CA LYS A 168 -19.35 -13.58 -8.77
C LYS A 168 -19.37 -12.17 -8.22
N ALA A 169 -20.48 -11.68 -7.65
CA ALA A 169 -20.58 -10.31 -7.12
C ALA A 169 -19.62 -10.02 -5.95
N LEU A 170 -18.94 -11.03 -5.39
CA LEU A 170 -17.93 -10.84 -4.34
C LEU A 170 -16.68 -10.09 -4.82
N HIS A 171 -16.42 -10.01 -6.13
CA HIS A 171 -15.33 -9.18 -6.66
C HIS A 171 -15.61 -7.68 -6.51
N ASP A 172 -16.88 -7.23 -6.61
CA ASP A 172 -17.26 -5.80 -6.56
C ASP A 172 -16.75 -5.09 -5.30
N ARG A 173 -16.80 -5.77 -4.14
CA ARG A 173 -16.30 -5.22 -2.86
C ARG A 173 -14.79 -5.04 -2.88
N VAL A 174 -14.09 -6.02 -3.46
CA VAL A 174 -12.63 -6.00 -3.59
C VAL A 174 -12.23 -4.89 -4.55
N GLU A 175 -12.88 -4.79 -5.71
CA GLU A 175 -12.65 -3.73 -6.70
C GLU A 175 -12.82 -2.34 -6.07
N LEU A 176 -13.92 -2.09 -5.35
CA LEU A 176 -14.18 -0.81 -4.70
C LEU A 176 -13.06 -0.41 -3.71
N MET A 177 -12.56 -1.38 -2.93
CA MET A 177 -11.43 -1.18 -2.02
C MET A 177 -10.15 -0.84 -2.79
N LEU A 178 -9.82 -1.61 -3.84
CA LEU A 178 -8.62 -1.38 -4.63
C LEU A 178 -8.65 -0.04 -5.37
N GLU A 179 -9.80 0.33 -5.94
CA GLU A 179 -10.00 1.62 -6.59
C GLU A 179 -9.81 2.80 -5.62
N HIS A 180 -10.29 2.67 -4.39
CA HIS A 180 -10.12 3.68 -3.36
C HIS A 180 -8.63 3.99 -3.16
N TYR A 181 -7.81 2.97 -2.93
CA TYR A 181 -6.37 3.14 -2.74
C TYR A 181 -5.63 3.54 -4.02
N HIS A 182 -6.08 3.08 -5.19
CA HIS A 182 -5.55 3.55 -6.47
C HIS A 182 -5.69 5.07 -6.60
N ARG A 183 -6.88 5.61 -6.30
CA ARG A 183 -7.13 7.07 -6.32
C ARG A 183 -6.23 7.82 -5.33
N GLU A 184 -6.08 7.33 -4.10
CA GLU A 184 -5.18 7.96 -3.12
C GLU A 184 -3.71 7.98 -3.58
N LEU A 185 -3.24 6.87 -4.17
CA LEU A 185 -1.90 6.76 -4.71
C LEU A 185 -1.69 7.67 -5.92
N MET A 186 -2.71 7.85 -6.77
CA MET A 186 -2.67 8.79 -7.89
C MET A 186 -2.50 10.25 -7.42
N VAL A 187 -3.19 10.64 -6.35
CA VAL A 187 -2.99 11.96 -5.71
C VAL A 187 -1.54 12.12 -5.22
N SER A 188 -1.01 11.10 -4.53
CA SER A 188 0.37 11.09 -4.07
C SER A 188 1.37 11.19 -5.22
N LYS A 189 1.14 10.45 -6.32
CA LYS A 189 1.94 10.50 -7.54
C LYS A 189 1.95 11.90 -8.16
N GLN A 190 0.79 12.53 -8.27
CA GLN A 190 0.68 13.88 -8.83
C GLN A 190 1.52 14.89 -8.03
N GLN A 191 1.46 14.85 -6.70
CA GLN A 191 2.29 15.71 -5.84
C GLN A 191 3.79 15.48 -6.09
N ILE A 192 4.21 14.21 -6.22
CA ILE A 192 5.61 13.87 -6.50
C ILE A 192 6.05 14.39 -7.87
N VAL A 193 5.22 14.25 -8.90
CA VAL A 193 5.53 14.75 -10.25
C VAL A 193 5.70 16.27 -10.24
N LEU A 194 4.85 16.99 -9.52
CA LEU A 194 4.97 18.45 -9.36
C LEU A 194 6.28 18.87 -8.68
N MET A 195 6.80 18.08 -7.74
CA MET A 195 8.08 18.36 -7.07
C MET A 195 9.31 18.05 -7.96
N ILE A 196 9.17 17.20 -8.98
CA ILE A 196 10.25 16.85 -9.91
C ILE A 196 10.32 17.83 -11.09
N SER A 197 9.20 18.44 -11.45
CA SER A 197 9.05 19.32 -12.61
C SER A 197 9.58 20.72 -12.34
#